data_AF-A0A076ERZ0-F1
#
_entry.id   AF-A0A076ERZ0-F1
#
_cell.length_a   1.000
_cell.length_b   1.000
_cell.length_c   1.000
_cell.angle_alpha   90.00
_cell.angle_beta   90.00
_cell.angle_gamma   90.00
#
_symmetry.space_group_name_H-M   'P 1'
#
loop_
_entity.id
_entity.type
_entity.pdbx_description
1 polymer ?
#
loop_
_entity_poly.entity_id
_entity_poly.type
_entity_poly.pdbx_seq_one_letter_code
_entity_poly.pdbx_strand_id
1 'polypeptide(L)' 'MGRGRAKAKQTKVARELKYSVPTTDFDSLQRELSGGSSNSHRDEVFADQRADREGHSREDDDDWRR' A
#
# COMPACT_ATOMS: atom_id res chain seq x y z
N MET A 1 4.22 22.07 -37.39
CA MET A 1 4.66 20.73 -37.85
C MET A 1 5.26 19.80 -36.76
N GLY A 2 5.40 20.20 -35.48
CA GLY A 2 6.12 19.39 -34.46
C GLY A 2 5.26 18.52 -33.50
N ARG A 3 3.94 18.67 -33.49
CA ARG A 3 3.07 18.01 -32.47
C ARG A 3 2.98 16.49 -32.61
N GLY A 4 3.02 15.94 -33.82
CA GLY A 4 2.92 14.48 -34.05
C GLY A 4 4.09 13.69 -33.46
N ARG A 5 5.31 14.23 -33.53
CA ARG A 5 6.51 13.60 -32.97
C ARG A 5 6.50 13.60 -31.45
N ALA A 6 6.09 14.72 -30.84
CA ALA A 6 5.94 14.82 -29.39
C ALA A 6 4.88 13.83 -28.88
N LYS A 7 3.72 13.76 -29.55
CA LYS A 7 2.65 12.81 -29.20
C LYS A 7 3.13 11.36 -29.29
N ALA A 8 3.84 11.00 -30.36
CA ALA A 8 4.39 9.65 -30.51
C ALA A 8 5.39 9.28 -29.39
N LYS A 9 6.28 10.22 -29.02
CA LYS A 9 7.20 10.02 -27.88
C LYS A 9 6.45 9.82 -26.57
N GLN A 10 5.44 10.64 -26.30
CA GLN A 10 4.65 10.54 -25.07
C GLN A 10 3.87 9.22 -25.00
N THR A 11 3.27 8.76 -26.09
CA THR A 11 2.56 7.46 -26.12
C THR A 11 3.52 6.30 -25.90
N LYS A 12 4.74 6.36 -26.42
CA LYS A 12 5.77 5.35 -26.17
C LYS A 12 6.14 5.29 -24.69
N VAL A 13 6.47 6.44 -24.09
CA VAL A 13 6.81 6.53 -22.66
C VAL A 13 5.65 6.06 -21.78
N ALA A 14 4.42 6.48 -22.08
CA ALA A 14 3.25 6.06 -21.31
C ALA A 14 3.00 4.54 -21.40
N ARG A 15 3.24 3.93 -22.56
CA ARG A 15 3.15 2.48 -22.72
C ARG A 15 4.24 1.76 -21.93
N GLU A 16 5.48 2.27 -21.97
CA GLU A 16 6.59 1.73 -21.18
C GLU A 16 6.26 1.80 -19.69
N LEU A 17 5.76 2.93 -19.18
CA LEU A 17 5.35 3.06 -17.77
C LEU A 17 4.17 2.16 -17.38
N LYS A 18 3.16 2.03 -18.25
CA LYS A 18 1.97 1.23 -17.97
C LYS A 18 2.28 -0.26 -17.90
N TYR A 19 3.18 -0.73 -18.76
CA TYR A 19 3.49 -2.16 -18.88
C TYR A 19 4.90 -2.51 -18.38
N SER A 20 5.67 -1.55 -17.83
CA SER A 20 6.86 -1.86 -17.07
C SER A 20 6.43 -2.48 -15.77
N VAL A 21 6.71 -3.77 -15.61
CA VAL A 21 6.66 -4.40 -14.30
C VAL A 21 7.96 -4.00 -13.60
N PRO A 22 7.91 -3.23 -12.49
CA PRO A 22 9.10 -2.96 -11.73
C PRO A 22 9.69 -4.29 -11.26
N THR A 23 10.98 -4.50 -11.52
CA THR A 23 11.71 -5.65 -10.99
C THR A 23 11.90 -5.41 -9.50
N THR A 24 11.11 -6.08 -8.66
CA THR A 24 11.28 -6.04 -7.21
C THR A 24 12.46 -6.90 -6.81
N ASP A 25 13.42 -6.33 -6.09
CA ASP A 25 14.51 -7.09 -5.48
C ASP A 25 13.98 -7.84 -4.26
N PHE A 26 13.73 -9.14 -4.45
CA PHE A 26 13.20 -10.02 -3.41
C PHE A 26 14.21 -10.26 -2.27
N ASP A 27 15.51 -10.21 -2.55
CA ASP A 27 16.55 -10.43 -1.53
C ASP A 27 16.62 -9.24 -0.58
N SER A 28 16.51 -8.02 -1.11
CA SER A 28 16.41 -6.79 -0.30
C SER A 28 15.13 -6.81 0.55
N LEU A 29 13.99 -7.18 -0.03
CA LEU A 29 12.71 -7.24 0.67
C LEU A 29 12.73 -8.28 1.80
N GLN A 30 13.31 -9.46 1.55
CA GLN A 30 13.44 -10.51 2.55
C GLN A 30 14.35 -10.08 3.71
N ARG A 31 15.44 -9.35 3.42
CA ARG A 31 16.31 -8.77 4.46
C ARG A 31 15.60 -7.75 5.32
N GLU A 32 14.77 -6.89 4.74
CA GLU A 32 13.98 -5.91 5.51
C GLU A 32 12.94 -6.61 6.40
N LEU A 33 12.22 -7.59 5.86
CA LEU A 33 11.23 -8.36 6.61
C LEU A 33 11.85 -9.22 7.72
N SER A 34 13.01 -9.83 7.47
CA SER A 34 13.70 -10.68 8.44
C SER A 34 14.49 -9.88 9.48
N GLY A 35 15.04 -8.72 9.11
CA GLY A 35 15.79 -7.83 9.99
C GLY A 35 14.92 -6.88 10.83
N GLY A 36 13.63 -6.77 10.53
CA GLY A 36 12.69 -5.85 11.17
C GLY A 36 12.12 -6.32 12.53
N SER A 37 12.71 -7.29 13.22
CA SER A 37 12.21 -7.78 14.53
C SER A 37 12.32 -6.75 15.67
N SER A 38 12.80 -5.53 15.43
CA SER A 38 12.71 -4.39 16.36
C SER A 38 11.43 -3.57 16.13
N ASN A 39 10.31 -4.23 15.86
CA ASN A 39 9.04 -3.61 15.46
C ASN A 39 8.11 -3.27 16.63
N SER A 40 8.65 -3.12 17.84
CA SER A 40 7.88 -2.83 19.06
C SER A 40 6.90 -1.68 18.86
N HIS A 41 7.27 -0.68 18.06
CA HIS A 41 6.44 0.50 17.84
C HIS A 41 5.32 0.31 16.80
N ARG A 42 5.49 -0.57 15.80
CA ARG A 42 4.38 -0.89 14.89
C ARG A 42 3.35 -1.78 15.57
N ASP A 43 3.79 -2.71 16.42
CA ASP A 43 2.88 -3.59 17.15
C ASP A 43 1.92 -2.79 18.04
N GLU A 44 2.43 -1.75 18.74
CA GLU A 44 1.61 -0.80 19.51
C GLU A 44 0.57 -0.07 18.63
N VAL A 45 0.97 0.47 17.47
CA VAL A 45 0.07 1.20 16.58
C VAL A 45 -1.03 0.30 15.99
N PHE A 46 -0.71 -0.97 15.71
CA PHE A 46 -1.69 -1.94 15.23
C PHE A 46 -2.60 -2.47 16.35
N ALA A 47 -2.12 -2.53 17.59
CA ALA A 47 -2.91 -2.90 18.76
C ALA A 47 -3.96 -1.82 19.10
N ASP A 48 -3.57 -0.54 19.05
CA ASP A 48 -4.46 0.60 19.32
C ASP A 48 -5.62 0.66 18.30
N GLN A 49 -5.32 0.56 17.00
CA GLN A 49 -6.34 0.51 15.95
C GLN A 49 -7.29 -0.70 16.04
N ARG A 50 -6.81 -1.84 16.57
CA ARG A 50 -7.66 -3.01 16.81
C ARG A 50 -8.59 -2.78 17.99
N ALA A 51 -8.12 -2.14 19.05
CA ALA A 51 -8.92 -1.83 20.22
C ALA A 51 -10.05 -0.84 19.88
N ASP A 52 -9.76 0.22 19.13
CA ASP A 52 -10.77 1.21 18.68
C ASP A 52 -11.87 0.57 17.83
N ARG A 53 -11.49 -0.33 16.91
CA ARG A 53 -12.43 -1.03 16.02
C ARG A 53 -13.33 -2.00 16.79
N GLU A 54 -12.79 -2.70 17.77
CA GLU A 54 -13.56 -3.65 18.58
C GLU A 54 -14.52 -2.93 19.54
N GLY A 55 -14.13 -1.79 20.09
CA GLY A 55 -15.00 -0.93 20.90
C GLY A 55 -16.21 -0.42 20.11
N HIS A 56 -15.98 0.14 18.91
CA HIS A 56 -17.05 0.66 18.06
C HIS A 56 -18.00 -0.42 17.50
N SER A 57 -17.51 -1.64 17.25
CA SER A 57 -18.35 -2.71 16.69
C SER A 57 -19.42 -3.18 17.68
N ARG A 58 -19.09 -3.20 18.98
CA ARG A 58 -20.03 -3.66 20.02
C ARG A 58 -21.18 -2.68 20.27
N GLU A 59 -20.95 -1.39 20.06
CA GLU A 59 -21.95 -0.34 20.31
C GLU A 59 -22.94 -0.18 19.14
N ASP A 60 -22.50 -0.40 17.90
CA ASP A 60 -23.35 -0.31 16.70
C ASP A 60 -24.35 -1.48 16.65
N ASP A 61 -23.93 -2.70 16.99
CA ASP A 61 -24.77 -3.92 16.99
C ASP A 61 -26.00 -3.84 17.94
N ASP A 62 -25.94 -3.01 19.00
CA ASP A 62 -27.03 -2.81 19.97
C ASP A 62 -28.05 -1.75 19.53
N ASP A 63 -27.65 -0.74 18.74
CA ASP A 63 -28.55 0.32 18.25
C ASP A 63 -29.50 -0.19 17.15
N TRP A 64 -29.05 -1.12 16.30
CA TRP A 64 -29.90 -1.77 15.29
C TRP A 64 -30.90 -2.78 15.85
N ARG A 65 -30.81 -3.16 17.13
CA ARG A 65 -31.66 -4.17 17.77
C ARG A 65 -32.85 -3.57 18.55
N ARG A 66 -33.00 -2.25 18.57
CA ARG A 66 -34.03 -1.54 19.35
C ARG A 66 -35.34 -1.31 18.60
#